data_AF-A0AB74UV07-F1
#
_entry.id   AF-A0AB74UV07-F1
#
_cell.length_a   1.000
_cell.length_b   1.000
_cell.length_c   1.000
_cell.angle_alpha   90.00
_cell.angle_beta   90.00
_cell.angle_gamma   90.00
#
_symmetry.space_group_name_H-M   'P 1'
#
loop_
_entity.id
_entity.type
_entity.pdbx_description
1 polymer ?
#
loop_
_entity_poly.entity_id
_entity_poly.type
_entity_poly.pdbx_seq_one_letter_code
_entity_poly.pdbx_strand_id
1 'polypeptide(L)'
;MAKFVKGQSGNPGGRPKTSGPARNLARVYTVEAIETLAEIMRDKKANHTARAAAATALLDRGWGKPTQQLDHTGTLSLEAIVAGGERPE
;
A
#
# COMPACT_ATOMS: atom_id res chain seq x y z
N MET A 1 -10.91 -25.02 -12.33
CA MET A 1 -10.54 -24.09 -11.24
C MET A 1 -10.90 -24.73 -9.91
N ALA A 2 -10.00 -24.73 -8.93
CA ALA A 2 -10.30 -25.28 -7.60
C ALA A 2 -11.36 -24.41 -6.90
N LYS A 3 -12.33 -25.06 -6.25
CA LYS A 3 -13.43 -24.39 -5.53
C LYS A 3 -12.92 -23.88 -4.18
N PHE A 4 -13.18 -22.62 -3.86
CA PHE A 4 -12.85 -22.02 -2.56
C PHE A 4 -13.56 -22.75 -1.42
N VAL A 5 -12.83 -23.10 -0.35
CA VAL A 5 -13.35 -23.79 0.84
C VAL A 5 -13.51 -22.78 1.97
N LYS A 6 -14.75 -22.59 2.45
CA LYS A 6 -15.05 -21.68 3.56
C LYS A 6 -14.29 -22.11 4.82
N GLY A 7 -13.56 -21.19 5.45
CA GLY A 7 -12.78 -21.45 6.66
C GLY A 7 -11.34 -21.90 6.43
N GLN A 8 -10.94 -22.15 5.17
CA GLN A 8 -9.56 -22.49 4.84
C GLN A 8 -8.93 -21.36 4.03
N SER A 9 -7.93 -20.69 4.62
CA SER A 9 -7.13 -19.68 3.91
C SER A 9 -6.39 -20.37 2.76
N GLY A 10 -6.39 -19.76 1.57
CA GLY A 10 -5.55 -20.21 0.45
C GLY A 10 -4.04 -20.07 0.70
N ASN A 11 -3.67 -19.30 1.73
CA ASN A 11 -2.31 -19.24 2.27
C ASN A 11 -2.37 -19.36 3.81
N PRO A 12 -2.44 -20.59 4.34
CA PRO A 12 -2.51 -20.82 5.79
C PRO A 12 -1.29 -20.27 6.56
N GLY A 13 -0.12 -20.24 5.92
CA GLY A 13 1.13 -19.73 6.50
C GLY A 13 1.26 -18.20 6.49
N GLY A 14 0.30 -17.49 5.90
CA GLY A 14 0.33 -16.04 5.77
C GLY A 14 1.50 -15.53 4.93
N ARG A 15 1.72 -14.21 4.96
CA ARG A 15 2.82 -13.59 4.22
C ARG A 15 4.16 -13.97 4.87
N PRO A 16 5.13 -14.52 4.13
CA PRO A 16 6.46 -14.83 4.67
C PRO A 16 7.13 -13.59 5.30
N LYS A 17 7.69 -13.75 6.50
CA LYS A 17 8.39 -12.68 7.24
C LYS A 17 9.74 -12.28 6.61
N THR A 18 10.29 -13.13 5.75
CA THR A 18 11.64 -13.04 5.15
C THR A 18 11.83 -11.95 4.09
N SER A 19 10.91 -10.99 3.94
CA SER A 19 11.08 -9.86 3.00
C SER A 19 12.17 -8.84 3.41
N GLY A 20 12.79 -9.01 4.59
CA GLY A 20 13.80 -8.10 5.14
C GLY A 20 15.02 -7.88 4.22
N PRO A 21 15.75 -8.93 3.80
CA PRO A 21 16.94 -8.79 2.95
C PRO A 21 16.64 -8.11 1.60
N ALA A 22 15.54 -8.48 0.94
CA ALA A 22 15.13 -7.86 -0.32
C ALA A 22 14.78 -6.36 -0.14
N ARG A 23 14.10 -6.00 0.95
CA ARG A 23 13.82 -4.59 1.28
C ARG A 23 15.10 -3.81 1.58
N ASN A 24 16.05 -4.41 2.28
CA ASN A 24 17.32 -3.77 2.58
C ASN A 24 18.12 -3.52 1.29
N LEU A 25 18.19 -4.50 0.39
CA LEU A 25 18.83 -4.35 -0.91
C LEU A 25 18.17 -3.23 -1.73
N ALA A 26 16.83 -3.22 -1.81
CA ALA A 26 16.11 -2.17 -2.51
C ALA A 26 16.37 -0.76 -1.94
N ARG A 27 16.56 -0.63 -0.61
CA ARG A 27 16.89 0.65 0.03
C ARG A 27 18.27 1.17 -0.37
N VAL A 28 19.24 0.30 -0.61
CA VAL A 28 20.59 0.71 -1.06
C VAL A 28 20.53 1.44 -2.40
N TYR A 29 19.65 1.01 -3.31
CA TYR A 29 19.46 1.62 -4.64
C TYR A 29 18.62 2.91 -4.63
N THR A 30 18.22 3.44 -3.47
CA THR A 30 17.34 4.61 -3.42
C THR A 30 17.92 5.83 -4.13
N VAL A 31 19.22 6.08 -3.96
CA VAL A 31 19.89 7.25 -4.57
C VAL A 31 19.89 7.13 -6.09
N GLU A 32 20.41 6.02 -6.61
CA GLU A 32 20.45 5.73 -8.05
C GLU A 32 19.05 5.78 -8.68
N ALA A 33 18.05 5.20 -8.02
CA ALA A 33 16.67 5.24 -8.49
C ALA A 33 16.11 6.68 -8.56
N ILE A 34 16.46 7.56 -7.62
CA ILE A 34 16.06 8.97 -7.65
C ILE A 34 16.73 9.70 -8.82
N GLU A 35 18.02 9.44 -9.06
CA GLU A 35 18.76 10.01 -10.20
C GLU A 35 18.15 9.57 -11.53
N THR A 36 17.84 8.28 -11.69
CA THR A 36 17.17 7.76 -12.89
C THR A 36 15.80 8.42 -13.12
N LEU A 37 15.01 8.63 -12.07
CA LEU A 37 13.73 9.34 -12.20
C LEU A 37 13.94 10.80 -12.65
N ALA A 38 14.97 11.48 -12.14
CA ALA A 38 15.29 12.84 -12.56
C ALA A 38 15.74 12.90 -14.03
N GLU A 39 16.50 11.92 -14.50
CA GLU A 39 16.89 11.77 -15.91
C GLU A 39 15.67 11.56 -16.80
N ILE A 40 14.80 10.59 -16.48
CA ILE A 40 13.57 10.32 -17.23
C ILE A 40 12.68 11.57 -17.31
N MET A 41 12.52 12.30 -16.21
CA MET A 41 11.72 13.53 -16.17
C MET A 41 12.27 14.62 -17.13
N ARG A 42 13.60 14.72 -17.22
CA ARG A 42 14.32 15.72 -18.04
C ARG A 42 14.45 15.32 -19.51
N ASP A 43 14.40 14.02 -19.81
CA ASP A 43 14.51 13.53 -21.18
C ASP A 43 13.29 13.96 -22.01
N LYS A 44 13.53 14.78 -23.03
CA LYS A 44 12.48 15.27 -23.96
C LYS A 44 12.01 14.19 -24.93
N LYS A 45 12.78 13.11 -25.13
CA LYS A 45 12.45 12.00 -26.02
C LYS A 45 11.64 10.90 -25.31
N ALA A 46 11.67 10.87 -23.98
CA ALA A 46 10.86 9.95 -23.20
C ALA A 46 9.36 10.23 -23.35
N ASN A 47 8.56 9.17 -23.27
CA ASN A 47 7.09 9.26 -23.31
C ASN A 47 6.59 10.24 -22.23
N HIS A 48 5.67 11.14 -22.60
CA HIS A 48 5.04 12.10 -21.68
C HIS A 48 4.50 11.44 -20.41
N THR A 49 3.90 10.26 -20.49
CA THR A 49 3.41 9.51 -19.33
C THR A 49 4.54 9.10 -18.39
N ALA A 50 5.68 8.65 -18.94
CA ALA A 50 6.85 8.27 -18.14
C ALA A 50 7.45 9.49 -17.42
N ARG A 51 7.53 10.64 -18.11
CA ARG A 51 7.99 11.90 -17.53
C ARG A 51 7.10 12.40 -16.40
N ALA A 52 5.77 12.36 -16.61
CA ALA A 52 4.79 12.72 -15.59
C ALA A 52 4.85 11.79 -14.39
N ALA A 53 4.95 10.47 -14.61
CA ALA A 53 5.08 9.49 -13.54
C ALA A 53 6.37 9.70 -12.73
N ALA A 54 7.49 9.99 -13.38
CA ALA A 54 8.75 10.29 -12.71
C ALA A 54 8.68 11.57 -11.87
N ALA A 55 8.07 12.63 -12.41
CA ALA A 55 7.85 13.88 -11.67
C ALA A 55 6.98 13.65 -10.42
N THR A 56 5.84 12.97 -10.55
CA THR A 56 4.98 12.63 -9.41
C THR A 56 5.71 11.79 -8.37
N ALA A 57 6.47 10.77 -8.81
CA ALA A 57 7.23 9.91 -7.90
C ALA A 57 8.30 10.66 -7.08
N LEU A 58 8.89 11.72 -7.64
CA LEU A 58 9.83 12.60 -6.93
C LEU A 58 9.08 13.52 -5.94
N LEU A 59 7.99 14.14 -6.37
CA LEU A 59 7.17 15.02 -5.52
C LEU A 59 6.60 14.27 -4.31
N ASP A 60 6.05 13.07 -4.53
CA ASP A 60 5.50 12.22 -3.48
C ASP A 60 6.54 11.86 -2.40
N ARG A 61 7.83 11.82 -2.74
CA ARG A 61 8.92 11.54 -1.80
C ARG A 61 9.43 12.77 -1.07
N GLY A 62 9.47 13.93 -1.74
CA GLY A 62 9.93 15.18 -1.15
C GLY A 62 8.89 15.87 -0.28
N TRP A 63 7.62 15.80 -0.67
CA TRP A 63 6.52 16.52 -0.05
C TRP A 63 5.47 15.61 0.60
N GLY A 64 5.58 14.30 0.36
CA GLY A 64 4.58 13.33 0.79
C GLY A 64 3.39 13.27 -0.18
N LYS A 65 2.55 12.24 0.02
CA LYS A 65 1.28 12.11 -0.69
C LYS A 65 0.19 12.87 0.06
N PRO A 66 -0.81 13.44 -0.65
CA PRO A 66 -2.02 13.94 -0.03
C PRO A 66 -2.67 12.88 0.88
N THR A 67 -3.23 13.32 2.00
CA THR A 67 -3.93 12.45 2.96
C THR A 67 -5.06 11.71 2.25
N GLN A 68 -5.03 10.38 2.33
CA GLN A 68 -6.11 9.56 1.78
C GLN A 68 -7.33 9.66 2.71
N GLN A 69 -8.45 10.17 2.19
CA GLN A 69 -9.72 10.09 2.90
C GLN A 69 -10.23 8.65 2.90
N LEU A 70 -10.67 8.19 4.06
CA LEU A 70 -11.32 6.90 4.25
C LEU A 70 -12.81 7.14 4.49
N ASP A 71 -13.64 6.78 3.52
CA ASP A 71 -15.08 6.78 3.69
C ASP A 71 -15.49 5.46 4.38
N HIS A 72 -15.85 5.55 5.66
CA HIS A 72 -16.44 4.42 6.39
C HIS A 72 -17.97 4.41 6.21
N THR A 73 -18.46 3.62 5.25
CA THR A 73 -19.89 3.27 5.16
C THR A 73 -20.18 2.08 6.07
N GLY A 74 -20.02 2.27 7.38
CA GLY A 74 -20.46 1.32 8.40
C GLY A 74 -21.71 1.87 9.07
N THR A 75 -22.89 1.35 8.73
CA THR A 75 -24.10 1.61 9.52
C THR A 75 -23.94 0.87 10.85
N LEU A 76 -23.43 1.55 11.87
CA LEU A 76 -23.46 1.03 13.23
C LEU A 76 -24.91 1.09 13.70
N SER A 77 -25.59 -0.07 13.72
CA SER A 77 -26.85 -0.19 14.44
C SER A 77 -26.54 -0.06 15.93
N LEU A 78 -27.13 0.97 16.57
CA LEU A 78 -26.99 1.26 18.01
C LEU A 78 -27.31 0.02 18.88
N GLU A 79 -28.13 -0.88 18.34
CA GLU A 79 -28.63 -2.11 18.96
C GLU A 79 -27.52 -3.13 19.26
N ALA A 80 -26.45 -3.17 18.45
CA ALA A 80 -25.35 -4.12 18.65
C ALA A 80 -24.35 -3.69 19.75
N ILE A 81 -24.33 -2.40 20.12
CA ILE A 81 -23.43 -1.87 21.16
C ILE A 81 -23.99 -2.14 22.56
N VAL A 82 -25.31 -2.20 22.70
CA VAL A 82 -26.01 -2.33 24.00
C VAL A 82 -26.10 -3.78 24.48
N ALA A 83 -26.05 -4.77 23.59
CA ALA A 83 -26.23 -6.20 23.93
C ALA A 83 -25.03 -6.88 24.63
N GLY A 84 -23.90 -6.19 24.82
CA GLY A 84 -22.70 -6.72 25.49
C GLY A 84 -22.63 -6.50 27.01
N GLY A 85 -23.69 -5.99 27.63
CA GLY A 85 -23.66 -5.37 28.96
C GLY A 85 -24.27 -6.15 30.14
N GLU A 86 -24.67 -7.41 30.02
CA GLU A 86 -25.27 -8.15 31.15
C GLU A 86 -24.41 -9.36 31.55
N ARG A 87 -23.66 -9.19 32.64
CA ARG A 87 -23.05 -10.30 33.40
C ARG A 87 -24.11 -10.86 34.36
N PRO A 88 -24.44 -12.16 34.32
CA PRO A 88 -25.25 -12.77 35.38
C PRO A 88 -24.37 -13.06 36.61
N GLU A 89 -24.98 -12.96 37.79
CA GLU A 89 -24.38 -13.29 39.11
C GLU A 89 -24.06 -14.79 39.27
#